data_AF-A0A7J7JKV8-F1
#
_entry.id   AF-A0A7J7JKV8-F1
#
_cell.length_a   1.000
_cell.length_b   1.000
_cell.length_c   1.000
_cell.angle_alpha   90.00
_cell.angle_beta   90.00
_cell.angle_gamma   90.00
#
_symmetry.space_group_name_H-M   'P 1'
#
loop_
_entity.id
_entity.type
_entity.pdbx_description
1 polymer ?
#
loop_
_entity_poly.entity_id
_entity_poly.type
_entity_poly.pdbx_seq_one_letter_code
_entity_poly.pdbx_strand_id
1 'polypeptide(L)'
;MIANISLEEIQEEEKRMRDEYIAFQQQELEKQLQKKRELAQLENSTKKRLAHENKEKRRQLAQMVEISKQKEEFQKGLLLRSFENSENQLRYALKKRKSEVKKMYGNLASADGEYGGSKGKRWKLDWDKAPQPIEIKLKTLRGVRDKLPAGRYVMRVSLFNRLGGHVMHWSQLPEQRWGGETLPIIHEGRFYNSEMKIGSSLYTVLPSKPSMRPGMIITFELFLLKGHILKSDRVVAWGCFPVCDGSFEVIEGKYKTPLIRGEMDFR
;
A
#
# COMPACT_ATOMS: atom_id res chain seq x y z
N MET A 1 20.80 -82.35 -0.61
CA MET A 1 22.20 -82.05 -0.96
C MET A 1 22.37 -80.54 -0.90
N ILE A 2 22.91 -80.04 0.21
CA ILE A 2 23.25 -78.62 0.34
C ILE A 2 24.65 -78.49 -0.27
N ALA A 3 24.76 -77.77 -1.38
CA ALA A 3 26.04 -77.59 -2.07
C ALA A 3 27.01 -76.82 -1.15
N ASN A 4 28.20 -77.38 -0.92
CA ASN A 4 29.31 -76.68 -0.26
C ASN A 4 29.83 -75.60 -1.22
N ILE A 5 29.24 -74.41 -1.16
CA ILE A 5 29.75 -73.21 -1.86
C ILE A 5 30.96 -72.71 -1.06
N SER A 6 32.07 -72.44 -1.75
CA SER A 6 33.31 -72.00 -1.09
C SER A 6 33.17 -70.56 -0.56
N LEU A 7 33.82 -70.26 0.56
CA LEU A 7 33.73 -68.94 1.22
C LEU A 7 34.35 -67.82 0.34
N GLU A 8 35.24 -68.20 -0.57
CA GLU A 8 35.88 -67.32 -1.56
C GLU A 8 34.91 -66.93 -2.68
N GLU A 9 34.11 -67.86 -3.20
CA GLU A 9 33.07 -67.57 -4.21
C GLU A 9 32.02 -66.56 -3.70
N ILE A 10 31.63 -66.67 -2.42
CA ILE A 10 30.68 -65.72 -1.81
C ILE A 10 31.31 -64.32 -1.70
N GLN A 11 32.61 -64.23 -1.39
CA GLN A 11 33.31 -62.95 -1.28
C GLN A 11 33.53 -62.27 -2.64
N GLU A 12 33.75 -63.05 -3.70
CA GLU A 12 33.85 -62.53 -5.07
C GLU A 12 32.50 -62.03 -5.58
N GLU A 13 31.42 -62.77 -5.33
CA GLU A 13 30.06 -62.34 -5.65
C GLU A 13 29.67 -61.07 -4.87
N GLU A 14 29.99 -60.97 -3.58
CA GLU A 14 29.75 -59.75 -2.80
C GLU A 14 30.52 -58.54 -3.33
N LYS A 15 31.78 -58.74 -3.75
CA LYS A 15 32.57 -57.66 -4.36
C LYS A 15 31.95 -57.22 -5.69
N ARG A 16 31.54 -58.16 -6.55
CA ARG A 16 30.89 -57.84 -7.82
C ARG A 16 29.59 -57.06 -7.59
N MET A 17 28.74 -57.49 -6.67
CA MET A 17 27.49 -56.79 -6.34
C MET A 17 27.74 -55.39 -5.76
N ARG A 18 28.80 -55.22 -4.95
CA ARG A 18 29.19 -53.90 -4.42
C ARG A 18 29.70 -52.98 -5.53
N ASP A 19 30.53 -53.49 -6.43
CA ASP A 19 31.08 -52.73 -7.55
C ASP A 19 29.98 -52.33 -8.55
N GLU A 20 29.05 -53.23 -8.85
CA GLU A 20 27.85 -52.94 -9.65
C GLU A 20 26.96 -51.88 -8.99
N TYR A 21 26.77 -51.96 -7.67
CA TYR A 21 26.00 -50.97 -6.91
C TYR A 21 26.69 -49.59 -6.89
N ILE A 22 28.02 -49.56 -6.70
CA ILE A 22 28.81 -48.32 -6.75
C ILE A 22 28.74 -47.71 -8.16
N ALA A 23 28.88 -48.51 -9.21
CA ALA A 23 28.78 -48.06 -10.60
C ALA A 23 27.39 -47.49 -10.90
N PHE A 24 26.32 -48.14 -10.42
CA PHE A 24 24.95 -47.62 -10.56
C PHE A 24 24.77 -46.28 -9.85
N GLN A 25 25.24 -46.15 -8.61
CA GLN A 25 25.17 -44.90 -7.84
C GLN A 25 25.97 -43.76 -8.50
N GLN A 26 27.14 -44.07 -9.07
CA GLN A 26 27.94 -43.10 -9.83
C GLN A 26 27.18 -42.62 -11.08
N GLN A 27 26.55 -43.52 -11.83
CA GLN A 27 25.72 -43.15 -12.99
C GLN A 27 24.51 -42.28 -12.62
N GLU A 28 23.84 -42.57 -11.50
CA GLU A 28 22.74 -41.73 -11.01
C GLU A 28 23.22 -40.33 -10.61
N LEU A 29 24.35 -40.25 -9.90
CA LEU A 29 24.95 -38.98 -9.51
C LEU A 29 25.34 -38.14 -10.73
N GLU A 30 25.94 -38.76 -11.75
CA GLU A 30 26.28 -38.08 -13.00
C GLU A 30 25.05 -37.53 -13.72
N LYS A 31 23.98 -38.32 -13.84
CA LYS A 31 22.69 -37.87 -14.42
C LYS A 31 22.11 -36.69 -13.63
N GLN A 32 22.16 -36.73 -12.30
CA GLN A 32 21.68 -35.62 -11.46
C GLN A 32 22.54 -34.36 -11.63
N LEU A 33 23.87 -34.50 -11.69
CA LEU A 33 24.78 -33.39 -11.91
C LEU A 33 24.57 -32.76 -13.29
N GLN A 34 24.37 -33.56 -14.32
CA GLN A 34 24.07 -33.08 -15.68
C GLN A 34 22.76 -32.29 -15.70
N LYS A 35 21.68 -32.83 -15.11
CA LYS A 35 20.39 -32.13 -15.01
C LYS A 35 20.50 -30.82 -14.22
N LYS A 36 21.27 -30.79 -13.13
CA LYS A 36 21.54 -29.55 -12.36
C LYS A 36 22.30 -28.51 -13.20
N ARG A 37 23.28 -28.94 -14.00
CA ARG A 37 24.03 -28.04 -14.90
C ARG A 37 23.14 -27.45 -15.99
N GLU A 38 22.29 -28.25 -16.60
CA GLU A 38 21.33 -27.79 -17.62
C GLU A 38 20.34 -26.76 -17.04
N LEU A 39 19.78 -27.04 -15.86
CA LEU A 39 18.90 -26.10 -15.16
C LEU A 39 19.62 -24.79 -14.84
N ALA A 40 20.86 -24.84 -14.34
CA ALA A 40 21.65 -23.64 -14.06
C ALA A 40 21.95 -22.82 -15.33
N GLN A 41 22.19 -23.47 -16.46
CA GLN A 41 22.38 -22.79 -17.75
C GLN A 41 21.08 -22.10 -18.22
N LEU A 42 19.94 -22.78 -18.08
CA LEU A 42 18.63 -22.21 -18.43
C LEU A 42 18.26 -21.04 -17.51
N GLU A 43 18.52 -21.15 -16.22
CA GLU A 43 18.34 -20.03 -15.29
C GLU A 43 19.20 -18.83 -15.68
N ASN A 44 20.45 -19.07 -16.07
CA ASN A 44 21.35 -17.99 -16.47
C ASN A 44 20.91 -17.33 -17.77
N SER A 45 20.41 -18.09 -18.76
CA SER A 45 19.90 -17.53 -20.02
C SER A 45 18.60 -16.75 -19.81
N THR A 46 17.67 -17.28 -19.00
CA THR A 46 16.41 -16.60 -18.65
C THR A 46 16.66 -15.32 -17.85
N LYS A 47 17.57 -15.34 -16.86
CA LYS A 47 17.98 -14.14 -16.10
C LYS A 47 18.56 -13.06 -17.02
N LYS A 48 19.43 -13.43 -17.98
CA LYS A 48 19.98 -12.48 -18.96
C LYS A 48 18.89 -11.87 -19.84
N ARG A 49 17.94 -12.67 -20.32
CA ARG A 49 16.80 -12.19 -21.14
C ARG A 49 15.92 -11.21 -20.36
N LEU A 50 15.54 -11.56 -19.13
CA LEU A 50 14.74 -10.69 -18.27
C LEU A 50 15.46 -9.39 -17.91
N ALA A 51 16.78 -9.46 -17.65
CA ALA A 51 17.58 -8.27 -17.39
C ALA A 51 17.61 -7.32 -18.60
N HIS A 52 17.75 -7.87 -19.81
CA HIS A 52 17.69 -7.09 -21.04
C HIS A 52 16.32 -6.44 -21.25
N GLU A 53 15.23 -7.21 -21.11
CA GLU A 53 13.86 -6.70 -21.26
C GLU A 53 13.54 -5.60 -20.23
N ASN A 54 13.94 -5.79 -18.98
CA ASN A 54 13.76 -4.77 -17.93
C ASN A 54 14.58 -3.51 -18.21
N LYS A 55 15.78 -3.64 -18.78
CA LYS A 55 16.60 -2.49 -19.16
C LYS A 55 15.92 -1.68 -20.28
N GLU A 56 15.37 -2.36 -21.28
CA GLU A 56 14.63 -1.72 -22.38
C GLU A 56 13.35 -1.03 -21.87
N LYS A 57 12.55 -1.72 -21.04
CA LYS A 57 11.36 -1.11 -20.40
C LYS A 57 11.70 0.12 -19.57
N ARG A 58 12.80 0.09 -18.80
CA ARG A 58 13.28 1.25 -18.04
C ARG A 58 13.67 2.43 -18.95
N ARG A 59 14.32 2.16 -20.10
CA ARG A 59 14.66 3.19 -21.09
C ARG A 59 13.41 3.83 -21.69
N GLN A 60 12.43 3.02 -22.07
CA GLN A 60 11.15 3.51 -22.60
C GLN A 60 10.40 4.37 -21.59
N LEU A 61 10.33 3.93 -20.32
CA LEU A 61 9.71 4.72 -19.24
C LEU A 61 10.45 6.05 -19.04
N ALA A 62 11.78 6.06 -19.03
CA ALA A 62 12.56 7.29 -18.89
C ALA A 62 12.28 8.27 -20.04
N GLN A 63 12.20 7.78 -21.28
CA GLN A 63 11.84 8.61 -22.44
C GLN A 63 10.41 9.17 -22.32
N MET A 64 9.45 8.35 -21.89
CA MET A 64 8.07 8.82 -21.71
C MET A 64 7.95 9.89 -20.62
N VAL A 65 8.65 9.73 -19.51
CA VAL A 65 8.70 10.74 -18.44
C VAL A 65 9.28 12.05 -18.95
N GLU A 66 10.36 12.02 -19.71
CA GLU A 66 10.99 13.22 -20.26
C GLU A 66 10.06 13.94 -21.25
N ILE A 67 9.41 13.21 -22.16
CA ILE A 67 8.42 13.78 -23.09
C ILE A 67 7.26 14.41 -22.33
N SER A 68 6.78 13.76 -21.26
CA SER A 68 5.70 14.30 -20.42
C SER A 68 6.12 15.61 -19.75
N LYS A 69 7.35 15.66 -19.22
CA LYS A 69 7.91 16.86 -18.59
C LYS A 69 8.01 18.03 -19.57
N GLN A 70 8.52 17.78 -20.77
CA GLN A 70 8.61 18.79 -21.83
C GLN A 70 7.22 19.32 -22.24
N LYS A 71 6.23 18.43 -22.35
CA LYS A 71 4.83 18.83 -22.63
C LYS A 71 4.28 19.72 -21.53
N GLU A 72 4.51 19.39 -20.26
CA GLU A 72 4.08 20.23 -19.13
C GLU A 72 4.75 21.60 -19.13
N GLU A 73 6.06 21.67 -19.40
CA GLU A 73 6.79 22.93 -19.50
C GLU A 73 6.26 23.80 -20.64
N PHE A 74 5.98 23.21 -21.79
CA PHE A 74 5.38 23.90 -22.93
C PHE A 74 3.98 24.45 -22.60
N GLN A 75 3.11 23.63 -21.99
CA GLN A 75 1.77 24.05 -21.57
C GLN A 75 1.82 25.19 -20.54
N LYS A 76 2.75 25.13 -19.57
CA LYS A 76 2.99 26.22 -18.61
C LYS A 76 3.42 27.51 -19.32
N GLY A 77 4.31 27.41 -20.31
CA GLY A 77 4.73 28.56 -21.12
C GLY A 77 3.58 29.21 -21.88
N LEU A 78 2.71 28.41 -22.51
CA LEU A 78 1.51 28.90 -23.19
C LEU A 78 0.55 29.60 -22.23
N LEU A 79 0.30 29.00 -21.06
CA LEU A 79 -0.57 29.58 -20.03
C LEU A 79 -0.05 30.94 -19.56
N LEU A 80 1.26 31.05 -19.31
CA LEU A 80 1.89 32.31 -18.91
C LEU A 80 1.71 33.39 -19.97
N ARG A 81 1.95 33.06 -21.24
CA ARG A 81 1.77 34.02 -22.34
C ARG A 81 0.31 34.46 -22.50
N SER A 82 -0.64 33.54 -22.32
CA SER A 82 -2.07 33.88 -22.33
C SER A 82 -2.44 34.80 -21.16
N PHE A 83 -1.85 34.58 -20.00
CA PHE A 83 -2.06 35.41 -18.82
C PHE A 83 -1.50 36.81 -19.01
N GLU A 84 -0.25 36.93 -19.49
CA GLU A 84 0.38 38.21 -19.82
C GLU A 84 -0.42 39.01 -20.85
N ASN A 85 -0.92 38.35 -21.90
CA ASN A 85 -1.78 38.99 -22.89
C ASN A 85 -3.08 39.52 -22.28
N SER A 86 -3.71 38.72 -21.41
CA SER A 86 -4.96 39.10 -20.73
C SER A 86 -4.73 40.25 -19.75
N GLU A 87 -3.61 40.23 -19.01
CA GLU A 87 -3.20 41.30 -18.10
C GLU A 87 -2.97 42.61 -18.87
N ASN A 88 -2.27 42.53 -20.00
CA ASN A 88 -2.03 43.69 -20.87
C ASN A 88 -3.34 44.25 -21.45
N GLN A 89 -4.26 43.37 -21.89
CA GLN A 89 -5.57 43.76 -22.38
C GLN A 89 -6.40 44.43 -21.28
N LEU A 90 -6.39 43.89 -20.06
CA LEU A 90 -7.08 44.46 -18.92
C LEU A 90 -6.50 45.83 -18.55
N ARG A 91 -5.17 45.95 -18.47
CA ARG A 91 -4.49 47.24 -18.23
C ARG A 91 -4.87 48.28 -19.28
N TYR A 92 -4.92 47.89 -20.56
CA TYR A 92 -5.37 48.77 -21.63
C TYR A 92 -6.84 49.20 -21.46
N ALA A 93 -7.74 48.26 -21.18
CA ALA A 93 -9.16 48.54 -20.96
C ALA A 93 -9.39 49.46 -19.75
N LEU A 94 -8.68 49.23 -18.64
CA LEU A 94 -8.72 50.07 -17.45
C LEU A 94 -8.19 51.48 -17.72
N LYS A 95 -7.12 51.62 -18.51
CA LYS A 95 -6.61 52.94 -18.93
C LYS A 95 -7.62 53.69 -19.79
N LYS A 96 -8.32 53.00 -20.69
CA LYS A 96 -9.35 53.59 -21.56
C LYS A 96 -10.60 54.02 -20.79
N ARG A 97 -11.04 53.23 -19.79
CA ARG A 97 -12.26 53.47 -18.99
C ARG A 97 -11.99 54.07 -17.60
N LYS A 98 -10.89 54.81 -17.46
CA LYS A 98 -10.40 55.32 -16.16
C LYS A 98 -11.47 56.07 -15.36
N SER A 99 -12.30 56.88 -16.02
CA SER A 99 -13.34 57.70 -15.37
C SER A 99 -14.52 56.88 -14.85
N GLU A 100 -14.98 55.89 -15.62
CA GLU A 100 -16.07 54.98 -15.21
C GLU A 100 -15.62 54.12 -14.04
N VAL A 101 -14.40 53.55 -14.14
CA VAL A 101 -13.79 52.74 -13.09
C VAL A 101 -13.63 53.56 -11.81
N LYS A 102 -13.18 54.83 -11.92
CA LYS A 102 -13.06 55.73 -10.77
C LYS A 102 -14.40 56.06 -10.12
N LYS A 103 -15.47 56.18 -10.90
CA LYS A 103 -16.82 56.48 -10.39
C LYS A 103 -17.46 55.26 -9.70
N MET A 104 -17.25 54.06 -10.23
CA MET A 104 -17.84 52.82 -9.72
C MET A 104 -17.03 52.18 -8.58
N TYR A 105 -15.69 52.20 -8.69
CA TYR A 105 -14.78 51.48 -7.80
C TYR A 105 -13.80 52.39 -7.05
N GLY A 106 -13.86 53.71 -7.25
CA GLY A 106 -12.92 54.64 -6.62
C GLY A 106 -11.51 54.60 -7.23
N ASN A 107 -10.52 55.10 -6.50
CA ASN A 107 -9.12 55.00 -6.92
C ASN A 107 -8.64 53.56 -6.73
N LEU A 108 -8.50 52.83 -7.84
CA LEU A 108 -7.78 51.55 -7.85
C LEU A 108 -6.29 51.81 -7.61
N ALA A 109 -5.83 51.59 -6.39
CA ALA A 109 -4.41 51.45 -6.09
C ALA A 109 -3.97 50.02 -6.45
N SER A 110 -2.73 49.85 -6.92
CA SER A 110 -2.12 48.52 -6.95
C SER A 110 -2.07 48.00 -5.51
N ALA A 111 -2.66 46.84 -5.24
CA ALA A 111 -2.67 46.19 -3.93
C ALA A 111 -1.28 45.71 -3.46
N ASP A 112 -0.21 46.22 -4.07
CA ASP A 112 1.19 45.83 -3.86
C ASP A 112 1.69 46.13 -2.43
N GLY A 113 0.94 46.91 -1.64
CA GLY A 113 1.33 47.32 -0.28
C GLY A 113 0.36 46.97 0.85
N GLU A 114 -0.93 46.75 0.59
CA GLU A 114 -1.93 46.48 1.66
C GLU A 114 -1.95 45.01 2.10
N TYR A 115 -1.51 44.10 1.22
CA TYR A 115 -1.34 42.69 1.53
C TYR A 115 0.16 42.37 1.50
N GLY A 116 0.83 42.53 2.64
CA GLY A 116 2.27 42.32 2.77
C GLY A 116 2.74 41.02 2.12
N GLY A 117 3.58 41.13 1.08
CA GLY A 117 4.30 40.00 0.49
C GLY A 117 4.35 39.96 -1.04
N SER A 118 5.42 40.56 -1.58
CA SER A 118 6.20 40.10 -2.75
C SER A 118 5.55 40.05 -4.14
N LYS A 119 6.18 40.77 -5.09
CA LYS A 119 6.00 40.72 -6.57
C LYS A 119 6.44 39.39 -7.21
N GLY A 120 6.17 38.25 -6.58
CA GLY A 120 6.53 36.91 -7.07
C GLY A 120 5.29 36.05 -7.35
N LYS A 121 5.46 35.03 -8.19
CA LYS A 121 4.47 33.95 -8.40
C LYS A 121 3.96 33.44 -7.05
N ARG A 122 2.75 33.84 -6.69
CA ARG A 122 2.11 33.43 -5.44
C ARG A 122 1.49 32.07 -5.67
N TRP A 123 2.16 31.03 -5.17
CA TRP A 123 1.58 29.70 -5.10
C TRP A 123 0.37 29.78 -4.17
N LYS A 124 -0.85 29.81 -4.73
CA LYS A 124 -2.06 29.60 -3.95
C LYS A 124 -2.13 28.09 -3.70
N LEU A 125 -1.84 27.68 -2.47
CA LEU A 125 -2.08 26.30 -2.08
C LEU A 125 -3.60 26.14 -1.96
N ASP A 126 -4.19 25.38 -2.88
CA ASP A 126 -5.60 25.02 -2.80
C ASP A 126 -5.78 24.01 -1.65
N TRP A 127 -5.99 24.51 -0.44
CA TRP A 127 -6.24 23.70 0.75
C TRP A 127 -7.47 22.80 0.59
N ASP A 128 -8.39 23.12 -0.32
CA ASP A 128 -9.56 22.30 -0.65
C ASP A 128 -9.20 20.92 -1.24
N LYS A 129 -7.98 20.78 -1.78
CA LYS A 129 -7.45 19.52 -2.32
C LYS A 129 -6.46 18.87 -1.37
N ALA A 130 -6.16 19.49 -0.23
CA ALA A 130 -5.26 18.92 0.74
C ALA A 130 -5.91 17.70 1.42
N PRO A 131 -5.16 16.60 1.60
CA PRO A 131 -5.64 15.45 2.34
C PRO A 131 -5.78 15.77 3.84
N GLN A 132 -6.71 15.10 4.51
CA GLN A 132 -7.05 15.35 5.92
C GLN A 132 -6.44 14.27 6.81
N PRO A 133 -5.42 14.57 7.64
CA PRO A 133 -4.87 13.60 8.58
C PRO A 133 -5.85 13.37 9.73
N ILE A 134 -6.07 12.11 10.11
CA ILE A 134 -6.92 11.71 11.23
C ILE A 134 -6.20 10.74 12.17
N GLU A 135 -6.57 10.78 13.45
CA GLU A 135 -6.10 9.85 14.47
C GLU A 135 -7.27 8.94 14.92
N ILE A 136 -7.06 7.62 14.84
CA ILE A 136 -8.01 6.60 15.26
C ILE A 136 -7.48 5.96 16.55
N LYS A 137 -8.16 6.22 17.67
CA LYS A 137 -7.79 5.71 18.99
C LYS A 137 -8.50 4.39 19.29
N LEU A 138 -7.76 3.28 19.24
CA LEU A 138 -8.26 1.95 19.60
C LEU A 138 -8.09 1.71 21.11
N LYS A 139 -9.21 1.72 21.84
CA LYS A 139 -9.20 1.54 23.30
C LYS A 139 -9.19 0.07 23.71
N THR A 140 -10.32 -0.61 23.53
CA THR A 140 -10.59 -1.95 24.07
C THR A 140 -11.52 -2.71 23.15
N LEU A 141 -11.27 -4.01 22.97
CA LEU A 141 -12.24 -4.94 22.42
C LEU A 141 -13.04 -5.57 23.56
N ARG A 142 -14.36 -5.57 23.43
CA ARG A 142 -15.29 -6.10 24.44
C ARG A 142 -15.99 -7.35 23.93
N GLY A 143 -16.38 -8.23 24.86
CA GLY A 143 -17.13 -9.43 24.53
C GLY A 143 -16.31 -10.50 23.82
N VAL A 144 -14.98 -10.49 24.04
CA VAL A 144 -14.01 -11.44 23.49
C VAL A 144 -14.20 -12.81 24.15
N ARG A 145 -14.02 -12.90 25.48
CA ARG A 145 -14.14 -14.15 26.26
C ARG A 145 -13.35 -15.29 25.59
N ASP A 146 -13.98 -16.45 25.46
CA ASP A 146 -13.53 -17.67 24.80
C ASP A 146 -13.79 -17.68 23.29
N LYS A 147 -14.35 -16.62 22.70
CA LYS A 147 -14.63 -16.55 21.25
C LYS A 147 -13.36 -16.48 20.40
N LEU A 148 -12.27 -15.98 20.99
CA LEU A 148 -10.96 -15.89 20.37
C LEU A 148 -10.01 -16.89 21.04
N PRO A 149 -9.28 -17.72 20.26
CA PRO A 149 -8.29 -18.63 20.82
C PRO A 149 -7.13 -17.89 21.49
N ALA A 150 -6.35 -18.59 22.31
CA ALA A 150 -5.14 -18.03 22.88
C ALA A 150 -4.11 -17.72 21.77
N GLY A 151 -3.51 -16.53 21.79
CA GLY A 151 -2.56 -16.13 20.76
C GLY A 151 -2.22 -14.65 20.77
N ARG A 152 -1.50 -14.22 19.72
CA ARG A 152 -1.14 -12.82 19.48
C ARG A 152 -2.02 -12.25 18.38
N TYR A 153 -2.58 -11.09 18.62
CA TYR A 153 -3.55 -10.44 17.75
C TYR A 153 -3.03 -9.09 17.29
N VAL A 154 -3.32 -8.73 16.05
CA VAL A 154 -3.06 -7.39 15.50
C VAL A 154 -4.36 -6.86 14.94
N MET A 155 -4.69 -5.61 15.25
CA MET A 155 -5.80 -4.90 14.64
C MET A 155 -5.26 -4.09 13.46
N ARG A 156 -5.76 -4.37 12.27
CA ARG A 156 -5.50 -3.58 11.07
C ARG A 156 -6.68 -2.68 10.76
N VAL A 157 -6.38 -1.46 10.34
CA VAL A 157 -7.33 -0.43 9.97
C VAL A 157 -7.02 0.01 8.56
N SER A 158 -8.03 -0.07 7.69
CA SER A 158 -7.90 0.27 6.27
C SER A 158 -9.05 1.17 5.83
N LEU A 159 -8.75 2.08 4.90
CA LEU A 159 -9.74 2.98 4.32
C LEU A 159 -10.29 2.37 3.03
N PHE A 160 -11.61 2.31 2.89
CA PHE A 160 -12.28 1.83 1.70
C PHE A 160 -13.15 2.91 1.07
N ASN A 161 -13.23 2.90 -0.26
CA ASN A 161 -14.12 3.82 -1.00
C ASN A 161 -15.61 3.52 -0.72
N ARG A 162 -15.94 2.23 -0.58
CA ARG A 162 -17.28 1.75 -0.22
C ARG A 162 -17.21 0.38 0.46
N LEU A 163 -18.27 -0.03 1.15
CA LEU A 163 -18.45 -1.42 1.59
C LEU A 163 -18.41 -2.36 0.37
N GLY A 164 -17.63 -3.44 0.44
CA GLY A 164 -17.35 -4.31 -0.72
C GLY A 164 -16.59 -3.62 -1.86
N GLY A 165 -15.93 -2.49 -1.57
CA GLY A 165 -15.15 -1.73 -2.54
C GLY A 165 -13.66 -2.06 -2.49
N HIS A 166 -12.87 -1.15 -3.07
CA HIS A 166 -11.42 -1.23 -3.06
C HIS A 166 -10.84 -0.47 -1.87
N VAL A 167 -9.75 -1.02 -1.32
CA VAL A 167 -8.89 -0.33 -0.35
C VAL A 167 -8.26 0.88 -1.04
N MET A 168 -8.36 2.03 -0.40
CA MET A 168 -7.75 3.27 -0.85
C MET A 168 -6.31 3.37 -0.34
N HIS A 169 -5.39 3.63 -1.26
CA HIS A 169 -3.98 3.85 -0.99
C HIS A 169 -3.56 5.17 -1.61
N TRP A 170 -2.71 5.95 -0.93
CA TRP A 170 -2.16 7.17 -1.47
C TRP A 170 -0.92 6.87 -2.33
N SER A 171 -0.98 7.24 -3.61
CA SER A 171 0.08 6.95 -4.59
C SER A 171 1.36 7.79 -4.40
N GLN A 172 1.23 8.99 -3.81
CA GLN A 172 2.32 9.97 -3.70
C GLN A 172 2.95 10.05 -2.31
N LEU A 173 2.42 9.31 -1.32
CA LEU A 173 3.12 9.07 -0.06
C LEU A 173 3.70 7.65 -0.10
N PRO A 174 4.96 7.47 -0.57
CA PRO A 174 5.64 6.18 -0.49
C PRO A 174 5.78 5.69 0.97
N GLU A 175 5.66 6.63 1.92
CA GLU A 175 5.64 6.38 3.36
C GLU A 175 4.24 6.18 3.95
N GLN A 176 3.19 5.89 3.19
CA GLN A 176 1.96 5.31 3.78
C GLN A 176 2.17 3.85 4.27
N ARG A 177 3.31 3.61 4.93
CA ARG A 177 3.56 2.62 5.96
C ARG A 177 3.23 3.18 7.36
N TRP A 178 2.54 4.32 7.47
CA TRP A 178 1.93 4.73 8.73
C TRP A 178 0.99 3.61 9.13
N GLY A 179 1.40 2.87 10.16
CA GLY A 179 0.82 1.58 10.51
C GLY A 179 -0.69 1.71 10.63
N GLY A 180 -1.40 1.16 9.65
CA GLY A 180 -2.80 0.78 9.86
C GLY A 180 -2.91 -0.34 10.88
N GLU A 181 -1.79 -0.91 11.33
CA GLU A 181 -1.72 -2.05 12.22
C GLU A 181 -1.28 -1.62 13.62
N THR A 182 -1.94 -2.18 14.63
CA THR A 182 -1.50 -2.05 16.03
C THR A 182 -0.29 -2.94 16.32
N LEU A 183 0.38 -2.66 17.44
CA LEU A 183 1.32 -3.63 17.99
C LEU A 183 0.62 -4.96 18.35
N PRO A 184 1.33 -6.10 18.33
CA PRO A 184 0.77 -7.38 18.71
C PRO A 184 0.26 -7.40 20.16
N ILE A 185 -0.95 -7.91 20.33
CA ILE A 185 -1.69 -7.95 21.60
C ILE A 185 -1.87 -9.40 22.00
N ILE A 186 -1.49 -9.75 23.23
CA ILE A 186 -1.60 -11.13 23.71
C ILE A 186 -2.99 -11.34 24.31
N HIS A 187 -3.66 -12.42 23.91
CA HIS A 187 -4.88 -12.91 24.53
C HIS A 187 -4.70 -14.36 24.97
N GLU A 188 -5.15 -14.68 26.19
CA GLU A 188 -4.96 -16.00 26.79
C GLU A 188 -6.08 -16.99 26.47
N GLY A 189 -7.15 -16.56 25.78
CA GLY A 189 -8.27 -17.44 25.42
C GLY A 189 -9.14 -17.90 26.60
N ARG A 190 -9.03 -17.27 27.77
CA ARG A 190 -9.80 -17.64 28.97
C ARG A 190 -11.22 -17.05 28.93
N PHE A 191 -12.22 -17.82 29.37
CA PHE A 191 -13.64 -17.42 29.33
C PHE A 191 -13.96 -16.13 30.11
N TYR A 192 -13.21 -15.85 31.18
CA TYR A 192 -13.40 -14.68 32.02
C TYR A 192 -12.75 -13.41 31.46
N ASN A 193 -11.91 -13.52 30.42
CA ASN A 193 -11.30 -12.37 29.75
C ASN A 193 -12.33 -11.68 28.85
N SER A 194 -13.23 -10.93 29.48
CA SER A 194 -14.33 -10.24 28.78
C SER A 194 -13.84 -9.09 27.91
N GLU A 195 -12.69 -8.49 28.22
CA GLU A 195 -12.13 -7.35 27.50
C GLU A 195 -10.65 -7.57 27.16
N MET A 196 -10.24 -7.15 25.96
CA MET A 196 -8.86 -7.10 25.51
C MET A 196 -8.45 -5.63 25.31
N LYS A 197 -7.44 -5.16 26.05
CA LYS A 197 -6.97 -3.78 25.99
C LYS A 197 -5.99 -3.61 24.83
N ILE A 198 -6.25 -2.64 23.96
CA ILE A 198 -5.40 -2.29 22.82
C ILE A 198 -4.56 -1.06 23.13
N GLY A 199 -5.22 0.02 23.59
CA GLY A 199 -4.56 1.26 24.00
C GLY A 199 -3.63 1.90 22.97
N SER A 200 -3.91 1.73 21.67
CA SER A 200 -3.02 2.19 20.58
C SER A 200 -3.71 3.24 19.72
N SER A 201 -2.96 4.24 19.27
CA SER A 201 -3.40 5.25 18.29
C SER A 201 -2.85 4.90 16.91
N LEU A 202 -3.71 4.90 15.90
CA LEU A 202 -3.34 4.74 14.51
C LEU A 202 -3.60 6.05 13.77
N TYR A 203 -2.67 6.42 12.91
CA TYR A 203 -2.76 7.65 12.14
C TYR A 203 -3.00 7.29 10.67
N THR A 204 -4.06 7.85 10.10
CA THR A 204 -4.40 7.63 8.68
C THR A 204 -4.81 8.95 8.05
N VAL A 205 -4.93 8.95 6.73
CA VAL A 205 -5.16 10.15 5.94
C VAL A 205 -6.42 9.95 5.10
N LEU A 206 -7.40 10.82 5.31
CA LEU A 206 -8.63 10.88 4.53
C LEU A 206 -8.45 11.77 3.29
N PRO A 207 -9.27 11.53 2.25
CA PRO A 207 -9.36 12.45 1.12
C PRO A 207 -9.72 13.87 1.54
N SER A 208 -9.51 14.81 0.63
CA SER A 208 -9.94 16.18 0.88
C SER A 208 -11.46 16.26 1.01
N LYS A 209 -11.95 17.25 1.75
CA LYS A 209 -13.38 17.43 2.04
C LYS A 209 -14.32 17.32 0.81
N PRO A 210 -14.05 17.96 -0.35
CA PRO A 210 -14.93 17.82 -1.53
C PRO A 210 -14.88 16.44 -2.20
N SER A 211 -13.86 15.63 -1.92
CA SER A 211 -13.71 14.28 -2.48
C SER A 211 -14.27 13.17 -1.59
N MET A 212 -14.72 13.53 -0.37
CA MET A 212 -15.36 12.61 0.57
C MET A 212 -16.70 12.12 0.04
N ARG A 213 -16.95 10.81 0.16
CA ARG A 213 -18.23 10.19 -0.22
C ARG A 213 -18.89 9.52 0.99
N PRO A 214 -20.23 9.59 1.16
CA PRO A 214 -20.97 8.93 2.24
C PRO A 214 -20.75 7.42 2.33
N GLY A 215 -20.42 6.79 1.20
CA GLY A 215 -20.13 5.36 1.15
C GLY A 215 -18.77 4.99 1.75
N MET A 216 -17.87 5.94 1.98
CA MET A 216 -16.53 5.65 2.47
C MET A 216 -16.57 5.10 3.89
N ILE A 217 -15.83 4.01 4.10
CA ILE A 217 -15.77 3.32 5.38
C ILE A 217 -14.32 3.08 5.79
N ILE A 218 -14.13 3.04 7.10
CA ILE A 218 -12.95 2.48 7.73
C ILE A 218 -13.28 1.05 8.13
N THR A 219 -12.47 0.09 7.70
CA THR A 219 -12.57 -1.30 8.12
C THR A 219 -11.58 -1.58 9.24
N PHE A 220 -12.00 -2.39 10.19
CA PHE A 220 -11.21 -2.92 11.30
C PHE A 220 -11.11 -4.42 11.11
N GLU A 221 -9.92 -4.95 10.88
CA GLU A 221 -9.66 -6.37 10.68
C GLU A 221 -8.77 -6.88 11.80
N LEU A 222 -9.23 -7.89 12.53
CA LEU A 222 -8.50 -8.53 13.60
C LEU A 222 -7.78 -9.77 13.07
N PHE A 223 -6.45 -9.69 13.01
CA PHE A 223 -5.59 -10.79 12.62
C PHE A 223 -5.11 -11.56 13.84
N LEU A 224 -5.15 -12.88 13.76
CA LEU A 224 -4.42 -13.78 14.64
C LEU A 224 -3.10 -14.12 13.97
N LEU A 225 -2.01 -13.73 14.61
CA LEU A 225 -0.66 -13.98 14.13
C LEU A 225 -0.29 -15.45 14.24
N LYS A 226 0.58 -15.87 13.34
CA LYS A 226 1.25 -17.17 13.35
C LYS A 226 1.82 -17.44 14.74
N GLY A 227 1.57 -18.66 15.22
CA GLY A 227 2.03 -19.13 16.51
C GLY A 227 2.15 -20.63 16.52
N HIS A 228 2.11 -21.23 17.70
CA HIS A 228 2.16 -22.69 17.83
C HIS A 228 0.93 -23.38 17.22
N ILE A 229 -0.21 -22.66 17.14
CA ILE A 229 -1.51 -23.21 16.71
C ILE A 229 -1.72 -23.03 15.19
N LEU A 230 -1.26 -21.92 14.62
CA LEU A 230 -1.49 -21.55 13.22
C LEU A 230 -0.17 -21.37 12.48
N LYS A 231 -0.08 -21.93 11.27
CA LYS A 231 1.11 -21.86 10.41
C LYS A 231 1.26 -20.53 9.66
N SER A 232 0.16 -19.79 9.52
CA SER A 232 0.07 -18.49 8.83
C SER A 232 -0.89 -17.56 9.59
N ASP A 233 -0.74 -16.26 9.35
CA ASP A 233 -1.65 -15.25 9.89
C ASP A 233 -3.05 -15.42 9.29
N ARG A 234 -4.09 -15.22 10.10
CA ARG A 234 -5.49 -15.38 9.66
C ARG A 234 -6.37 -14.27 10.22
N VAL A 235 -7.29 -13.76 9.40
CA VAL A 235 -8.35 -12.85 9.87
C VAL A 235 -9.36 -13.63 10.68
N VAL A 236 -9.63 -13.17 11.91
CA VAL A 236 -10.58 -13.83 12.82
C VAL A 236 -11.90 -13.06 12.91
N ALA A 237 -11.83 -11.74 12.81
CA ALA A 237 -13.00 -10.89 12.84
C ALA A 237 -12.77 -9.62 12.04
N TRP A 238 -13.84 -9.00 11.58
CA TRP A 238 -13.80 -7.71 10.90
C TRP A 238 -15.02 -6.86 11.27
N GLY A 239 -14.92 -5.56 11.07
CA GLY A 239 -16.06 -4.64 11.17
C GLY A 239 -15.80 -3.37 10.39
N CYS A 240 -16.82 -2.56 10.22
CA CYS A 240 -16.73 -1.32 9.46
C CYS A 240 -17.36 -0.14 10.21
N PHE A 241 -16.84 1.05 9.96
CA PHE A 241 -17.37 2.30 10.50
C PHE A 241 -17.39 3.36 9.39
N PRO A 242 -18.48 4.12 9.21
CA PRO A 242 -18.54 5.18 8.21
C PRO A 242 -17.54 6.30 8.54
N VAL A 243 -16.97 6.92 7.51
CA VAL A 243 -16.01 8.02 7.72
C VAL A 243 -16.72 9.36 7.92
N CYS A 244 -17.87 9.53 7.26
CA CYS A 244 -18.62 10.79 7.27
C CYS A 244 -20.09 10.58 7.64
N ASP A 245 -20.67 11.63 8.23
CA ASP A 245 -22.09 11.72 8.57
C ASP A 245 -22.94 12.13 7.35
N GLY A 246 -24.27 12.19 7.50
CA GLY A 246 -25.21 12.64 6.47
C GLY A 246 -24.94 14.07 5.96
N SER A 247 -24.21 14.89 6.73
CA SER A 247 -23.76 16.23 6.35
C SER A 247 -22.41 16.26 5.62
N PHE A 248 -21.84 15.10 5.26
CA PHE A 248 -20.51 14.96 4.62
C PHE A 248 -19.33 15.50 5.44
N GLU A 249 -19.53 15.69 6.75
CA GLU A 249 -18.47 16.03 7.69
C GLU A 249 -17.82 14.76 8.24
N VAL A 250 -16.52 14.83 8.56
CA VAL A 250 -15.79 13.71 9.16
C VAL A 250 -16.33 13.44 10.56
N ILE A 251 -16.59 12.17 10.86
CA ILE A 251 -17.15 11.79 12.17
C ILE A 251 -16.08 11.91 13.25
N GLU A 252 -16.37 12.70 14.27
CA GLU A 252 -15.52 12.87 15.45
C GLU A 252 -16.21 12.33 16.71
N GLY A 253 -15.42 11.79 17.65
CA GLY A 253 -15.93 11.34 18.95
C GLY A 253 -15.55 9.92 19.33
N LYS A 254 -16.36 9.31 20.20
CA LYS A 254 -16.12 7.95 20.75
C LYS A 254 -17.27 7.03 20.34
N TYR A 255 -16.94 6.02 19.56
CA TYR A 255 -17.91 5.08 19.03
C TYR A 255 -17.58 3.64 19.44
N LYS A 256 -18.61 2.79 19.40
CA LYS A 256 -18.46 1.34 19.54
C LYS A 256 -18.78 0.71 18.20
N THR A 257 -17.81 0.02 17.62
CA THR A 257 -17.97 -0.68 16.35
C THR A 257 -18.10 -2.19 16.62
N PRO A 258 -19.18 -2.84 16.18
CA PRO A 258 -19.30 -4.29 16.30
C PRO A 258 -18.32 -4.98 15.33
N LEU A 259 -17.74 -6.08 15.78
CA LEU A 259 -16.93 -6.96 14.93
C LEU A 259 -17.68 -8.27 14.69
N ILE A 260 -17.72 -8.67 13.42
CA ILE A 260 -18.29 -9.91 12.92
C ILE A 260 -17.16 -10.92 12.77
N ARG A 261 -17.42 -12.19 13.07
CA ARG A 261 -16.43 -13.26 12.93
C ARG A 261 -16.25 -13.65 11.46
N GLY A 262 -15.02 -13.89 11.05
CA GLY A 262 -14.67 -14.33 9.70
C GLY A 262 -13.81 -13.32 8.96
N GLU A 263 -13.69 -13.54 7.65
CA GLU A 263 -12.99 -12.65 6.72
C GLU A 263 -14.00 -11.68 6.10
N MET A 264 -13.55 -10.50 5.70
CA MET A 264 -14.40 -9.54 5.01
C MET A 264 -14.70 -10.06 3.59
N ASP A 265 -15.97 -10.01 3.18
CA ASP A 265 -16.33 -10.29 1.80
C ASP A 265 -16.04 -9.06 0.93
N PHE A 266 -15.25 -9.26 -0.13
CA PHE A 266 -14.84 -8.21 -1.06
C PHE A 266 -15.63 -8.27 -2.39
N ARG A 267 -16.63 -9.14 -2.50
CA ARG A 267 -17.37 -9.39 -3.75
C ARG A 267 -18.72 -8.69 -3.82
#